data_AF-A0A2H1IP01-F1
#
_entry.id   AF-A0A2H1IP01-F1
#
_cell.length_a   1.000
_cell.length_b   1.000
_cell.length_c   1.000
_cell.angle_alpha   90.00
_cell.angle_beta   90.00
_cell.angle_gamma   90.00
#
_symmetry.space_group_name_H-M   'P 1'
#
loop_
_entity.id
_entity.type
_entity.pdbx_description
1 polymer ?
#
loop_
_entity_poly.entity_id
_entity_poly.type
_entity_poly.pdbx_seq_one_letter_code
_entity_poly.pdbx_strand_id
1 'polypeptide(L)' 'MKAKPSAKTGLTVIAGAVVTVLVWIATMNNIEVPGQVAAAVTTIIAGIVGYLVPAKSGKYVDRTPVPDDYEAKH' A
#
# COMPACT_ATOMS: atom_id res chain seq x y z
N MET A 1 5.07 12.24 17.81
CA MET A 1 4.08 12.31 16.71
C MET A 1 3.50 10.90 16.48
N LYS A 2 2.17 10.70 16.52
CA LYS A 2 1.57 9.39 16.18
C LYS A 2 1.35 9.34 14.66
N ALA A 3 2.15 8.54 13.95
CA ALA A 3 1.98 8.32 12.51
C ALA A 3 0.65 7.60 12.27
N LYS A 4 -0.30 8.24 11.58
CA LYS A 4 -1.56 7.61 11.17
C LYS A 4 -1.33 6.98 9.79
N PRO A 5 -1.55 5.67 9.60
CA PRO A 5 -1.36 5.04 8.31
C PRO A 5 -2.25 5.67 7.24
N SER A 6 -1.69 5.92 6.06
CA SER A 6 -2.44 6.44 4.92
C SER A 6 -3.48 5.42 4.47
N ALA A 7 -4.60 5.90 3.89
CA ALA A 7 -5.60 5.04 3.28
C ALA A 7 -4.99 4.10 2.22
N LYS A 8 -3.94 4.55 1.52
CA LYS A 8 -3.16 3.73 0.58
C LYS A 8 -2.50 2.53 1.28
N THR A 9 -1.86 2.76 2.42
CA THR A 9 -1.23 1.71 3.22
C THR A 9 -2.29 0.73 3.74
N GLY A 10 -3.39 1.24 4.28
CA GLY A 10 -4.48 0.40 4.81
C GLY A 10 -5.11 -0.50 3.72
N LEU A 11 -5.42 0.07 2.56
CA LEU A 11 -6.01 -0.68 1.44
C LEU A 11 -5.04 -1.72 0.87
N THR A 12 -3.75 -1.43 0.82
CA THR A 12 -2.74 -2.40 0.35
C THR A 12 -2.63 -3.59 1.30
N VAL A 13 -2.68 -3.37 2.62
CA VAL A 13 -2.65 -4.43 3.63
C VAL A 13 -3.91 -5.31 3.54
N ILE A 14 -5.09 -4.70 3.41
CA ILE A 14 -6.35 -5.44 3.24
C ILE A 14 -6.28 -6.31 1.98
N ALA A 15 -5.75 -5.77 0.88
CA ALA A 15 -5.64 -6.50 -0.37
C ALA A 15 -4.72 -7.72 -0.26
N GLY A 16 -3.58 -7.60 0.44
CA GLY A 16 -2.70 -8.74 0.74
C GLY A 16 -3.39 -9.79 1.62
N ALA A 17 -4.13 -9.34 2.65
CA ALA A 17 -4.88 -10.24 3.53
C ALA A 17 -5.95 -11.04 2.78
N VAL A 18 -6.64 -10.43 1.82
CA VAL A 18 -7.61 -11.13 0.95
C VAL A 18 -6.94 -12.24 0.16
N VAL A 19 -5.74 -12.02 -0.40
CA VAL A 19 -5.01 -13.05 -1.13
C VAL A 19 -4.65 -14.23 -0.23
N THR A 20 -4.18 -13.96 1.00
CA THR A 20 -3.89 -15.01 1.99
C THR A 20 -5.13 -15.87 2.28
N VAL A 21 -6.29 -15.23 2.48
CA VAL A 21 -7.56 -15.95 2.72
C VAL A 21 -7.97 -16.78 1.51
N LEU A 22 -7.82 -16.26 0.29
CA LEU A 22 -8.13 -17.00 -0.94
C LEU A 22 -7.23 -18.23 -1.12
N VAL A 23 -5.93 -18.09 -0.86
CA VAL A 23 -4.98 -19.21 -0.92
C VAL A 23 -5.34 -20.26 0.14
N TRP A 24 -5.71 -19.83 1.35
CA TRP A 24 -6.13 -20.74 2.40
C TRP A 24 -7.40 -21.52 2.02
N ILE A 25 -8.41 -20.85 1.46
CA ILE A 25 -9.63 -21.50 0.97
C ILE A 25 -9.31 -22.47 -0.19
N ALA A 26 -8.40 -22.11 -1.10
CA ALA A 26 -7.97 -23.01 -2.17
C ALA A 26 -7.32 -24.28 -1.60
N THR A 27 -6.44 -24.15 -0.61
CA THR A 27 -5.82 -25.31 0.04
C THR A 27 -6.82 -26.21 0.76
N MET A 28 -7.89 -25.66 1.36
CA MET A 28 -8.97 -26.47 1.96
C MET A 28 -9.75 -27.31 0.93
N ASN A 29 -9.77 -26.89 -0.34
CA ASN A 29 -10.42 -27.62 -1.43
C ASN A 29 -9.47 -28.57 -2.18
N ASN A 30 -8.32 -28.93 -1.58
CA ASN A 30 -7.25 -29.72 -2.22
C ASN A 30 -6.65 -29.08 -3.48
N ILE A 31 -6.76 -27.76 -3.65
CA ILE A 31 -6.03 -27.04 -4.69
C ILE A 31 -4.67 -26.68 -4.13
N GLU A 32 -3.63 -27.36 -4.59
CA GLU A 32 -2.25 -26.99 -4.28
C GLU A 32 -1.90 -25.68 -4.99
N VAL A 33 -1.68 -24.63 -4.20
CA VAL A 33 -1.20 -23.35 -4.71
C VAL A 33 0.30 -23.25 -4.42
N PRO A 34 1.17 -23.32 -5.44
CA PRO A 34 2.59 -23.11 -5.25
C PRO A 34 2.86 -21.72 -4.68
N GLY A 35 3.82 -21.59 -3.76
CA GLY A 35 4.15 -20.32 -3.13
C GLY A 35 4.50 -19.21 -4.12
N GLN A 36 5.07 -19.56 -5.28
CA GLN A 36 5.37 -18.60 -6.36
C GLN A 36 4.09 -17.99 -6.95
N VAL A 37 3.02 -18.77 -7.07
CA VAL A 37 1.72 -18.31 -7.62
C VAL A 37 1.04 -17.36 -6.63
N ALA A 38 1.03 -17.72 -5.34
CA ALA A 38 0.50 -16.85 -4.29
C ALA A 38 1.25 -15.50 -4.23
N ALA A 39 2.58 -15.52 -4.34
CA ALA A 39 3.40 -14.32 -4.37
C ALA A 39 3.13 -13.46 -5.63
N ALA A 40 3.00 -14.08 -6.80
CA ALA A 40 2.68 -13.39 -8.04
C ALA A 40 1.32 -12.69 -7.96
N VAL A 41 0.29 -13.39 -7.49
CA VAL A 41 -1.07 -12.84 -7.31
C VAL A 41 -1.06 -11.68 -6.32
N THR A 42 -0.34 -11.82 -5.20
CA THR A 42 -0.20 -10.75 -4.20
C THR A 42 0.46 -9.50 -4.82
N THR A 43 1.50 -9.69 -5.63
CA THR A 43 2.22 -8.59 -6.28
C THR A 43 1.34 -7.85 -7.28
N ILE A 44 0.58 -8.58 -8.09
CA ILE A 44 -0.36 -8.00 -9.06
C ILE A 44 -1.41 -7.17 -8.32
N ILE A 45 -2.01 -7.72 -7.27
CA ILE A 45 -3.08 -7.05 -6.51
C ILE A 45 -2.53 -5.83 -5.76
N ALA A 46 -1.36 -5.95 -5.12
CA ALA A 46 -0.69 -4.82 -4.48
C ALA A 46 -0.34 -3.71 -5.49
N GLY A 47 0.11 -4.08 -6.70
CA GLY A 47 0.37 -3.15 -7.79
C GLY A 47 -0.90 -2.42 -8.26
N ILE A 48 -1.99 -3.15 -8.48
CA ILE A 48 -3.29 -2.57 -8.88
C ILE A 48 -3.81 -1.61 -7.80
N VAL A 49 -3.78 -2.02 -6.53
CA VAL A 49 -4.21 -1.16 -5.42
C VAL A 49 -3.29 0.05 -5.29
N GLY A 50 -1.98 -0.14 -5.46
CA GLY A 50 -0.99 0.93 -5.48
C GLY A 50 -1.20 1.95 -6.61
N TYR A 51 -1.69 1.50 -7.75
CA TYR A 51 -1.99 2.32 -8.93
C TYR A 51 -3.32 3.06 -8.78
N LEU A 52 -4.38 2.35 -8.37
CA LEU A 52 -5.74 2.89 -8.28
C LEU A 52 -5.97 3.76 -7.04
N VAL A 53 -5.22 3.55 -5.95
CA VAL A 53 -5.38 4.33 -4.72
C VAL A 53 -4.45 5.55 -4.75
N PRO A 54 -5.00 6.78 -4.86
CA PRO A 54 -4.20 7.99 -4.84
C PRO A 54 -3.46 8.08 -3.50
N ALA A 55 -2.17 8.38 -3.56
CA ALA A 55 -1.40 8.68 -2.37
C ALA A 55 -1.82 10.05 -1.81
N LYS A 56 -2.94 10.09 -1.07
CA LYS A 56 -3.24 11.24 -0.22
C LYS A 56 -2.31 11.18 0.99
N SER A 57 -1.09 11.67 0.81
CA SER A 57 -0.23 12.07 1.92
C SER A 57 -0.79 13.39 2.46
N GLY A 58 -1.85 13.29 3.27
CA GLY A 58 -2.44 14.45 3.92
C GLY A 58 -1.64 14.84 5.14
N LYS A 59 -1.01 16.04 5.09
CA LYS A 59 -0.52 16.91 6.19
C LYS A 59 1.00 17.18 6.35
N TYR A 60 1.85 16.94 5.35
CA TYR A 60 3.24 17.46 5.39
C TYR A 60 3.76 18.00 4.05
N VAL A 61 2.92 18.73 3.33
CA VAL A 61 3.45 19.79 2.45
C VAL A 61 3.08 21.06 3.20
N ASP A 62 4.05 21.57 3.94
CA ASP A 62 3.94 22.85 4.61
C ASP A 62 3.52 23.88 3.54
N ARG A 63 2.30 24.40 3.66
CA ARG A 63 1.80 25.51 2.83
C ARG A 63 2.04 26.84 3.53
N THR A 64 2.91 26.89 4.54
CA THR A 64 3.49 28.18 4.89
C THR A 64 4.14 28.73 3.62
N PRO A 65 3.78 29.96 3.19
CA PRO A 65 4.57 30.66 2.19
C PRO A 65 6.02 30.59 2.64
N VAL A 66 6.92 30.19 1.74
CA VAL A 66 8.36 30.25 1.99
C VAL A 66 8.62 31.69 2.48
N PRO A 67 9.08 31.88 3.73
CA PRO A 67 9.41 33.20 4.22
C PRO A 67 10.40 33.87 3.24
N ASP A 68 10.19 35.14 2.91
CA ASP A 68 10.99 35.85 1.90
C ASP A 68 12.51 35.88 2.23
N ASP A 69 12.89 35.51 3.46
CA ASP A 69 14.25 35.34 3.98
C ASP A 69 14.82 33.92 3.83
N TYR A 70 14.18 33.04 3.05
CA TYR A 70 14.75 31.73 2.72
C TYR A 70 15.94 31.85 1.77
N GLU A 71 17.16 31.86 2.31
CA GLU A 71 18.36 31.58 1.52
C GLU A 71 18.56 30.07 1.41
N ALA A 72 18.54 29.56 0.17
CA ALA A 72 18.98 28.20 -0.11
C ALA A 72 20.47 28.09 0.25
N LYS A 73 20.79 27.41 1.35
CA LYS A 73 22.17 27.06 1.68
C LYS A 73 22.68 26.09 0.61
N HIS A 74 23.48 26.61 -0.30
CA HIS A 74 24.31 25.84 -1.25
C HIS A 74 25.47 25.17 -0.53
#